data_AF-A0AAD6XP79-F1
#
_entry.id   AF-A0AAD6XP79-F1
#
_cell.length_a   1.000
_cell.length_b   1.000
_cell.length_c   1.000
_cell.angle_alpha   90.00
_cell.angle_beta   90.00
_cell.angle_gamma   90.00
#
_symmetry.space_group_name_H-M   'P 1'
#
loop_
_entity.id
_entity.type
_entity.pdbx_description
1 polymer ?
#
loop_
_entity_poly.entity_id
_entity_poly.type
_entity_poly.pdbx_seq_one_letter_code
_entity_poly.pdbx_strand_id
1 'polypeptide(L)'
;MWWARELAHAFEGPARGYTDGRPAQVSYWTSRARRGKPKPEIVEAKAFADKWWAWYGKMNPEWRVETTAGPGHFERGRSDGGWDVLAYTGPNGMLNVLICLRWWRDAIDTVEDQAAWNDAVEDVAWVLEEME
;
A
#
# COMPACT_ATOMS: atom_id res chain seq x y z
N MET A 1 1.14 -2.26 -17.38
CA MET A 1 0.70 -3.06 -16.21
C MET A 1 1.84 -3.28 -15.21
N TRP A 2 1.64 -3.00 -13.91
CA TRP A 2 2.68 -3.08 -12.85
C TRP A 2 3.55 -4.35 -12.88
N TRP A 3 2.94 -5.52 -13.11
CA TRP A 3 3.68 -6.79 -13.22
C TRP A 3 4.69 -6.82 -14.37
N ALA A 4 4.36 -6.22 -15.51
CA ALA A 4 5.27 -6.13 -16.66
C ALA A 4 6.47 -5.23 -16.33
N ARG A 5 6.24 -4.14 -15.59
CA ARG A 5 7.31 -3.26 -15.09
C ARG A 5 8.21 -4.00 -14.09
N GLU A 6 7.64 -4.69 -13.11
CA GLU A 6 8.40 -5.53 -12.17
C GLU A 6 9.26 -6.57 -12.90
N LEU A 7 8.68 -7.25 -13.90
CA LEU A 7 9.40 -8.22 -14.73
C LEU A 7 10.54 -7.59 -15.52
N ALA A 8 10.32 -6.41 -16.13
CA ALA A 8 11.34 -5.67 -16.87
C ALA A 8 12.54 -5.27 -16.00
N HIS A 9 12.31 -5.08 -14.70
CA HIS A 9 13.33 -4.79 -13.69
C HIS A 9 13.77 -6.02 -12.89
N ALA A 10 13.40 -7.24 -13.32
CA ALA A 10 13.73 -8.50 -12.65
C ALA A 10 13.34 -8.55 -11.16
N PHE A 11 12.29 -7.81 -10.76
CA PHE A 11 11.87 -7.62 -9.37
C PHE A 11 12.97 -7.04 -8.47
N GLU A 12 13.95 -6.36 -9.06
CA GLU A 12 14.95 -5.59 -8.35
C GLU A 12 14.52 -4.14 -8.21
N GLY A 13 15.04 -3.46 -7.20
CA GLY A 13 14.74 -2.06 -6.97
C GLY A 13 15.65 -1.45 -5.92
N PRO A 14 15.47 -0.16 -5.61
CA PRO A 14 16.36 0.55 -4.71
C PRO A 14 16.31 -0.06 -3.30
N ALA A 15 17.42 0.09 -2.58
CA ALA A 15 17.56 -0.41 -1.21
C ALA A 15 16.55 0.21 -0.22
N ARG A 16 16.02 1.39 -0.54
CA ARG A 16 14.95 2.08 0.20
C ARG A 16 13.77 2.35 -0.74
N GLY A 17 12.57 1.96 -0.31
CA GLY A 17 11.30 2.35 -0.93
C GLY A 17 10.53 3.29 -0.01
N TYR A 18 9.22 3.10 0.12
CA TYR A 18 8.37 3.96 0.96
C TYR A 18 8.63 3.77 2.46
N THR A 19 9.44 4.65 3.06
CA THR A 19 9.79 4.55 4.49
C THR A 19 9.09 5.56 5.39
N ASP A 20 8.70 6.73 4.88
CA ASP A 20 8.02 7.75 5.69
C ASP A 20 6.62 7.27 6.08
N GLY A 21 6.27 7.32 7.37
CA GLY A 21 4.96 6.91 7.89
C GLY A 21 4.66 5.40 7.84
N ARG A 22 5.61 4.57 7.38
CA ARG A 22 5.40 3.12 7.18
C ARG A 22 4.99 2.39 8.47
N PRO A 23 3.95 1.52 8.44
CA PRO A 23 3.58 0.71 9.58
C PRO A 23 4.76 -0.10 10.14
N ALA A 24 4.90 -0.12 11.47
CA ALA A 24 6.01 -0.78 12.15
C ALA A 24 6.12 -2.28 11.79
N GLN A 25 4.99 -2.92 11.53
CA GLN A 25 4.87 -4.29 11.05
C GLN A 25 5.69 -4.54 9.76
N VAL A 26 5.65 -3.59 8.81
CA VAL A 26 6.43 -3.69 7.57
C VAL A 26 7.91 -3.48 7.83
N SER A 27 8.27 -2.51 8.67
CA SER A 27 9.67 -2.30 9.08
C SER A 27 10.25 -3.54 9.79
N TYR A 28 9.45 -4.18 10.65
CA TYR A 28 9.82 -5.42 11.31
C TYR A 28 10.04 -6.57 10.32
N TRP A 29 9.15 -6.73 9.34
CA TRP A 29 9.20 -7.80 8.34
C TRP A 29 10.34 -7.61 7.33
N THR A 30 10.51 -6.40 6.82
CA THR A 30 11.57 -6.07 5.85
C THR A 30 12.97 -6.18 6.45
N SER A 31 13.16 -5.79 7.72
CA SER A 31 14.45 -5.92 8.42
C SER A 31 14.90 -7.37 8.65
N ARG A 32 13.96 -8.33 8.60
CA ARG A 32 14.23 -9.77 8.72
C ARG A 32 14.34 -10.47 7.37
N ALA A 33 14.72 -9.72 6.33
CA ALA A 33 14.76 -10.21 4.96
C ALA A 33 13.44 -10.86 4.51
N ARG A 34 12.31 -10.42 5.09
CA ARG A 34 10.97 -10.96 4.83
C ARG A 34 10.83 -12.45 5.18
N ARG A 35 11.79 -12.98 5.96
CA ARG A 35 11.82 -14.37 6.38
C ARG A 35 10.99 -14.55 7.65
N GLY A 36 10.20 -15.62 7.65
CA GLY A 36 9.66 -16.22 8.87
C GLY A 36 8.28 -15.73 9.27
N LYS A 37 7.49 -16.69 9.75
CA LYS A 37 6.44 -16.47 10.73
C LYS A 37 7.06 -15.98 12.06
N PRO A 38 6.30 -15.27 12.90
CA PRO A 38 4.88 -14.95 12.71
C PRO A 38 4.67 -13.73 11.83
N LYS A 39 3.57 -13.80 11.05
CA LYS A 39 2.92 -12.61 10.50
C LYS A 39 2.81 -11.58 11.64
N PRO A 40 3.09 -10.29 11.41
CA PRO A 40 2.90 -9.27 12.44
C PRO A 40 1.46 -9.33 12.96
N GLU A 41 1.31 -9.44 14.28
CA GLU A 41 -0.01 -9.37 14.91
C GLU A 41 -0.59 -7.97 14.72
N ILE A 42 -1.82 -7.91 14.24
CA ILE A 42 -2.60 -6.67 14.17
C ILE A 42 -3.70 -6.83 15.20
N VAL A 43 -3.51 -6.18 16.35
CA VAL A 43 -4.42 -6.25 17.49
C VAL A 43 -5.66 -5.38 17.27
N GLU A 44 -5.49 -4.25 16.58
CA GLU A 44 -6.54 -3.25 16.36
C GLU A 44 -6.63 -2.92 14.87
N ALA A 45 -7.58 -3.56 14.16
CA ALA A 45 -7.75 -3.42 12.72
C ALA A 45 -7.95 -1.97 12.28
N LYS A 46 -8.83 -1.24 12.99
CA LYS A 46 -9.09 0.18 12.72
C LYS A 46 -7.84 1.05 12.88
N ALA A 47 -7.10 0.90 13.98
CA ALA A 47 -5.88 1.68 14.20
C ALA A 47 -4.79 1.34 13.17
N PHE A 48 -4.77 0.11 12.67
CA PHE A 48 -3.91 -0.29 11.55
C PHE A 48 -4.37 0.35 10.24
N ALA A 49 -5.67 0.36 9.96
CA ALA A 49 -6.28 1.00 8.80
C ALA A 49 -5.92 2.48 8.71
N ASP A 50 -6.13 3.23 9.80
CA ASP A 50 -5.84 4.67 9.86
C ASP A 50 -4.35 4.95 9.57
N LYS A 51 -3.44 4.13 10.12
CA LYS A 51 -1.99 4.21 9.85
C LYS A 51 -1.65 3.84 8.41
N TRP A 52 -2.31 2.82 7.87
CA TRP A 52 -2.09 2.38 6.50
C TRP A 52 -2.51 3.47 5.50
N TRP A 53 -3.67 4.08 5.69
CA TRP A 53 -4.15 5.18 4.86
C TRP A 53 -3.24 6.40 4.92
N ALA A 54 -2.81 6.80 6.12
CA ALA A 54 -1.86 7.90 6.28
C ALA A 54 -0.51 7.62 5.59
N TRP A 55 -0.04 6.37 5.62
CA TRP A 55 1.17 5.95 4.93
C TRP A 55 1.00 5.94 3.42
N TYR A 56 -0.08 5.32 2.93
CA TYR A 56 -0.39 5.21 1.51
C TYR A 56 -0.61 6.58 0.88
N GLY A 57 -1.31 7.49 1.56
CA GLY A 57 -1.53 8.85 1.09
C GLY A 57 -0.24 9.66 0.89
N LYS A 58 0.78 9.45 1.73
CA LYS A 58 2.10 10.06 1.55
C LYS A 58 2.88 9.53 0.34
N MET A 59 2.57 8.33 -0.13
CA MET A 59 3.22 7.77 -1.33
C MET A 59 2.60 8.33 -2.60
N ASN A 60 1.31 8.63 -2.55
CA ASN A 60 0.55 9.06 -3.71
C ASN A 60 1.08 10.40 -4.24
N PRO A 61 1.04 10.61 -5.55
CA PRO A 61 1.45 11.87 -6.14
C PRO A 61 0.54 13.02 -5.71
N GLU A 62 1.08 14.25 -5.70
CA GLU A 62 0.39 15.45 -5.21
C GLU A 62 -0.95 15.74 -5.93
N TRP A 63 -1.10 15.26 -7.16
CA TRP A 63 -2.34 15.43 -7.93
C TRP A 63 -3.48 14.50 -7.46
N ARG A 64 -3.20 13.47 -6.66
CA ARG A 64 -4.26 12.65 -6.04
C ARG A 64 -4.84 13.37 -4.84
N VAL A 65 -6.01 13.96 -5.05
CA VAL A 65 -6.75 14.68 -4.01
C VAL A 65 -7.51 13.68 -3.14
N GLU A 66 -7.37 13.82 -1.81
CA GLU A 66 -8.25 13.13 -0.86
C GLU A 66 -9.66 13.70 -0.96
N THR A 67 -10.64 12.82 -1.15
CA THR A 67 -12.06 13.13 -1.10
C THR A 67 -12.48 13.55 0.30
N THR A 68 -13.65 14.19 0.38
CA THR A 68 -14.26 14.58 1.67
C THR A 68 -14.71 13.40 2.53
N ALA A 69 -14.61 12.15 2.04
CA ALA A 69 -14.99 10.95 2.78
C ALA A 69 -14.04 10.62 3.95
N GLY A 70 -12.85 11.22 3.96
CA GLY A 70 -11.86 11.10 5.05
C GLY A 70 -10.45 10.84 4.52
N PRO A 71 -9.46 10.79 5.43
CA PRO A 71 -8.07 10.52 5.08
C PRO A 71 -7.94 9.21 4.29
N GLY A 72 -7.22 9.24 3.18
CA GLY A 72 -6.98 8.05 2.34
C GLY A 72 -8.04 7.74 1.28
N HIS A 73 -9.22 8.35 1.26
CA HIS A 73 -10.15 8.14 0.15
C HIS A 73 -9.74 9.03 -1.03
N PHE A 74 -9.15 8.49 -2.09
CA PHE A 74 -8.70 9.27 -3.25
C PHE A 74 -9.74 9.32 -4.36
N GLU A 75 -9.80 10.43 -5.10
CA GLU A 75 -10.57 10.47 -6.34
C GLU A 75 -9.97 9.49 -7.37
N ARG A 76 -10.82 8.63 -7.93
CA ARG A 76 -10.49 7.70 -9.02
C ARG A 76 -10.99 8.30 -10.34
N GLY A 77 -10.24 8.15 -11.42
CA GLY A 77 -10.71 8.48 -12.78
C GLY A 77 -10.08 9.71 -13.46
N ARG A 78 -9.04 10.31 -12.88
CA ARG A 78 -8.21 11.31 -13.58
C ARG A 78 -6.74 11.18 -13.21
N SER A 79 -5.92 10.71 -14.15
CA SER A 79 -4.45 10.72 -14.02
C SER A 79 -3.93 12.06 -14.55
N ASP A 80 -3.99 13.10 -13.72
CA ASP A 80 -3.51 14.44 -14.11
C ASP A 80 -1.95 14.54 -14.12
N GLY A 81 -1.25 13.42 -13.84
CA GLY A 81 0.21 13.31 -13.91
C GLY A 81 0.70 11.86 -13.91
N GLY A 82 2.04 11.68 -13.96
CA GLY A 82 2.68 10.37 -13.97
C GLY A 82 2.71 9.69 -12.60
N TRP A 83 2.81 8.35 -12.62
CA TRP A 83 2.90 7.49 -11.42
C TRP A 83 4.34 7.19 -10.98
N ASP A 84 5.33 7.94 -11.48
CA ASP A 84 6.75 7.66 -11.25
C ASP A 84 7.14 7.67 -9.76
N VAL A 85 6.44 8.46 -8.94
CA VAL A 85 6.63 8.48 -7.48
C VAL A 85 6.23 7.16 -6.80
N LEU A 86 5.37 6.37 -7.45
CA LEU A 86 5.00 5.03 -7.04
C LEU A 86 5.76 3.93 -7.80
N ALA A 87 6.64 4.28 -8.74
CA ALA A 87 7.32 3.31 -9.60
C ALA A 87 8.55 2.64 -8.94
N TYR A 88 8.56 2.51 -7.62
CA TYR A 88 9.57 1.69 -6.95
C TYR A 88 9.34 0.23 -7.31
N THR A 89 10.28 -0.35 -8.06
CA THR A 89 10.26 -1.77 -8.40
C THR A 89 10.80 -2.63 -7.25
N GLY A 90 10.53 -3.92 -7.34
CA GLY A 90 11.06 -4.93 -6.46
C GLY A 90 10.47 -4.91 -5.04
N PRO A 91 11.15 -5.56 -4.09
CA PRO A 91 10.53 -5.95 -2.83
C PRO A 91 10.32 -4.78 -1.84
N ASN A 92 10.74 -3.57 -2.20
CA ASN A 92 10.58 -2.36 -1.40
C ASN A 92 9.44 -1.45 -1.92
N GLY A 93 8.89 -1.74 -3.09
CA GLY A 93 7.80 -1.00 -3.72
C GLY A 93 6.40 -1.47 -3.29
N MET A 94 5.49 -1.56 -4.26
CA MET A 94 4.07 -1.89 -4.06
C MET A 94 3.84 -3.25 -3.38
N LEU A 95 4.82 -4.17 -3.40
CA LEU A 95 4.76 -5.40 -2.62
C LEU A 95 4.53 -5.15 -1.12
N ASN A 96 5.12 -4.09 -0.56
CA ASN A 96 4.93 -3.73 0.85
C ASN A 96 3.50 -3.23 1.12
N VAL A 97 2.86 -2.59 0.14
CA VAL A 97 1.47 -2.13 0.22
C VAL A 97 0.55 -3.35 0.19
N LEU A 98 0.78 -4.28 -0.75
CA LEU A 98 -0.01 -5.51 -0.91
C LEU A 98 0.07 -6.44 0.32
N ILE A 99 1.26 -6.62 0.90
CA ILE A 99 1.40 -7.48 2.08
C ILE A 99 0.71 -6.86 3.31
N CYS A 100 0.72 -5.53 3.43
CA CYS A 100 -0.03 -4.81 4.45
C CYS A 100 -1.54 -5.05 4.33
N LEU A 101 -2.09 -4.95 3.12
CA LEU A 101 -3.50 -5.23 2.86
C LEU A 101 -3.86 -6.66 3.21
N ARG A 102 -2.97 -7.62 2.90
CA ARG A 102 -3.16 -9.01 3.32
C ARG A 102 -3.18 -9.14 4.84
N TRP A 103 -2.28 -8.46 5.54
CA TRP A 103 -2.24 -8.53 6.99
C TRP A 103 -3.47 -7.92 7.63
N TRP A 104 -3.89 -6.75 7.16
CA TRP A 104 -5.11 -6.10 7.59
C TRP A 104 -6.31 -7.03 7.38
N ARG A 105 -6.43 -7.69 6.21
CA ARG A 105 -7.53 -8.61 5.94
C ARG A 105 -7.70 -9.70 6.99
N ASP A 106 -6.61 -10.36 7.39
CA ASP A 106 -6.73 -11.42 8.40
C ASP A 106 -6.92 -10.90 9.85
N ALA A 107 -7.04 -9.59 10.06
CA ALA A 107 -7.31 -8.97 11.36
C ALA A 107 -8.70 -8.29 11.43
N ILE A 108 -9.48 -8.36 10.36
CA ILE A 108 -10.83 -7.76 10.29
C ILE A 108 -11.82 -8.68 10.98
N ASP A 109 -12.53 -8.14 11.98
CA ASP A 109 -13.60 -8.84 12.71
C ASP A 109 -14.96 -8.14 12.60
N THR A 110 -15.03 -6.96 11.96
CA THR A 110 -16.25 -6.13 11.84
C THR A 110 -16.62 -5.85 10.37
N VAL A 111 -17.88 -5.50 10.12
CA VAL A 111 -18.36 -5.15 8.77
C VAL A 111 -17.80 -3.79 8.33
N GLU A 112 -17.64 -2.87 9.28
CA GLU A 112 -17.09 -1.54 9.05
C GLU A 112 -15.61 -1.64 8.63
N ASP A 113 -14.81 -2.45 9.33
CA ASP A 113 -13.41 -2.68 8.95
C ASP A 113 -13.30 -3.39 7.59
N GLN A 114 -14.27 -4.25 7.26
CA GLN A 114 -14.34 -4.93 5.97
C GLN A 114 -14.61 -3.95 4.81
N ALA A 115 -15.47 -2.95 5.02
CA ALA A 115 -15.74 -1.91 4.02
C ALA A 115 -14.50 -1.04 3.77
N ALA A 116 -13.85 -0.56 4.84
CA ALA A 116 -12.64 0.24 4.73
C ALA A 116 -11.49 -0.51 4.01
N TRP A 117 -11.38 -1.82 4.25
CA TRP A 117 -10.42 -2.66 3.54
C TRP A 117 -10.76 -2.83 2.06
N ASN A 118 -12.05 -2.98 1.72
CA ASN A 118 -12.47 -3.08 0.32
C ASN A 118 -12.11 -1.80 -0.45
N ASP A 119 -12.38 -0.64 0.12
CA ASP A 119 -12.03 0.66 -0.48
C ASP A 119 -10.51 0.76 -0.75
N ALA A 120 -9.70 0.31 0.20
CA ALA A 120 -8.25 0.28 0.07
C ALA A 120 -7.76 -0.66 -1.05
N VAL A 121 -8.39 -1.82 -1.18
CA VAL A 121 -8.07 -2.80 -2.24
C VAL A 121 -8.48 -2.30 -3.61
N GLU A 122 -9.67 -1.72 -3.73
CA GLU A 122 -10.15 -1.15 -4.98
C GLU A 122 -9.25 0.00 -5.46
N ASP A 123 -8.83 0.87 -4.54
CA ASP A 123 -7.94 1.98 -4.88
C ASP A 123 -6.57 1.49 -5.35
N VAL A 124 -5.95 0.57 -4.60
CA VAL A 124 -4.65 0.00 -4.97
C VAL A 124 -4.73 -0.78 -6.29
N ALA A 125 -5.82 -1.51 -6.54
CA ALA A 125 -6.02 -2.20 -7.81
C ALA A 125 -6.05 -1.21 -8.98
N TRP A 126 -6.84 -0.13 -8.86
CA TRP A 126 -6.89 0.92 -9.87
C TRP A 126 -5.52 1.56 -10.12
N VAL A 127 -4.76 1.89 -9.06
CA VAL A 127 -3.40 2.43 -9.22
C VAL A 127 -2.48 1.47 -9.98
N LEU A 128 -2.51 0.18 -9.65
CA LEU A 128 -1.67 -0.81 -10.31
C LEU A 128 -2.01 -1.02 -11.79
N GLU A 129 -3.27 -0.78 -12.16
CA GLU A 129 -3.75 -0.78 -13.54
C GLU A 129 -3.24 0.45 -14.31
N GLU A 130 -3.33 1.65 -13.71
CA GLU A 130 -2.88 2.91 -14.32
C GLU A 130 -1.35 3.05 -14.41
N MET A 131 -0.58 2.29 -13.61
CA MET A 131 0.89 2.26 -13.62
C MET A 131 1.48 1.55 -14.86
N GLU A 132 0.95 1.81 -16.06
CA GLU A 132 1.44 1.17 -17.28
C GLU A 132 2.92 1.41 -17.62
#